data_AF-A0A395IJ55-F1
#
_entry.id   AF-A0A395IJ55-F1
#
_cell.length_a   1.000
_cell.length_b   1.000
_cell.length_c   1.000
_cell.angle_alpha   90.00
_cell.angle_beta   90.00
_cell.angle_gamma   90.00
#
_symmetry.space_group_name_H-M   'P 1'
#
loop_
_entity.id
_entity.type
_entity.pdbx_description
1 polymer ?
#
loop_
_entity_poly.entity_id
_entity_poly.type
_entity_poly.pdbx_seq_one_letter_code
_entity_poly.pdbx_strand_id
1 'polypeptide(L)'
;MAKRFDRVDQNTRDIVASLSSTRKLPDPYPATRGRIITEHLEKLDSRLLTIFHILNLADEGSRQGRPHQNPSRVNTAVSTFDKIENEPRLEYSEEKVRRNAEEPILDNFRFPTMNDRLDQVTEAHRETFEWLFRDQEESASGPPWGDFVKWLQSGDTIYWIHGKAGSGKSTLMRFIFDHPRTLQGLSRWSNNCLKTGFFFWNSGSKDQRSHAGLLRSLIVAILEQCRSLIPLLFPLQWAHNYAEAVKETNQFINKTLTYPEVSAVFEEIISQDTVKFKMCLFIDGLDEYDDNKDNIIDFVVKLSLSPMVKLCVSSRPLLEFGDAFSSYPSLKLQDLTVSDIEKYVSDNLAANTHYQILASREPTKAPALVHELVHKADGVFLWVKLVTQSLISGMRNRDTISDLRRRLDDIPGDLEDLYSHMLSYIHPFYLRHASRLFQIVNAAQQEARIIGREDVDQLPLTVLALSLAVDEDSTLAITARICPLPADENQKPMPTYGRSTEKPVCRFAGSTGACGRSARQ
;
A
#
# COMPACT_ATOMS: atom_id res chain seq x y z
N MET A 1 -14.70 -17.96 -32.47
CA MET A 1 -13.32 -17.42 -32.40
C MET A 1 -13.12 -16.25 -33.35
N ALA A 2 -13.31 -16.38 -34.68
CA ALA A 2 -13.27 -15.25 -35.64
C ALA A 2 -14.08 -14.02 -35.16
N LYS A 3 -15.39 -14.21 -34.92
CA LYS A 3 -16.33 -13.20 -34.39
C LYS A 3 -16.04 -12.72 -32.97
N ARG A 4 -15.13 -13.39 -32.25
CA ARG A 4 -14.72 -13.04 -30.87
C ARG A 4 -13.47 -12.15 -30.90
N PHE A 5 -12.57 -12.40 -31.86
CA PHE A 5 -11.48 -11.49 -32.21
C PHE A 5 -12.03 -10.15 -32.74
N ASP A 6 -13.11 -10.20 -33.52
CA ASP A 6 -13.88 -9.00 -33.94
C ASP A 6 -14.63 -8.29 -32.79
N ARG A 7 -14.51 -8.75 -31.54
CA ARG A 7 -15.02 -8.09 -30.32
C ARG A 7 -13.92 -7.63 -29.35
N VAL A 8 -12.66 -8.00 -29.62
CA VAL A 8 -11.50 -7.40 -28.96
C VAL A 8 -11.52 -5.92 -29.32
N ASP A 9 -11.44 -5.02 -28.34
CA ASP A 9 -11.54 -3.58 -28.61
C ASP A 9 -10.50 -3.15 -29.66
N GLN A 10 -10.84 -2.11 -30.45
CA GLN A 10 -10.00 -1.64 -31.54
C GLN A 10 -8.56 -1.35 -31.06
N ASN A 11 -8.42 -0.82 -29.84
CA ASN A 11 -7.12 -0.51 -29.22
C ASN A 11 -6.27 -1.78 -29.02
N THR A 12 -6.88 -2.87 -28.57
CA THR A 12 -6.21 -4.16 -28.37
C THR A 12 -5.90 -4.84 -29.71
N ARG A 13 -6.73 -4.67 -30.74
CA ARG A 13 -6.37 -5.10 -32.11
C ARG A 13 -5.22 -4.30 -32.68
N ASP A 14 -5.20 -2.99 -32.46
CA ASP A 14 -4.14 -2.10 -32.91
C ASP A 14 -2.83 -2.39 -32.16
N ILE A 15 -2.90 -2.70 -30.86
CA ILE A 15 -1.77 -3.19 -30.06
C ILE A 15 -1.28 -4.52 -30.65
N VAL A 16 -2.16 -5.49 -30.88
CA VAL A 16 -1.77 -6.80 -31.44
C VAL A 16 -1.18 -6.66 -32.85
N ALA A 17 -1.71 -5.76 -33.69
CA ALA A 17 -1.19 -5.43 -35.01
C ALA A 17 0.16 -4.69 -34.96
N SER A 18 0.40 -3.89 -33.93
CA SER A 18 1.68 -3.19 -33.70
C SER A 18 2.80 -4.14 -33.24
N LEU A 19 2.45 -5.28 -32.62
CA LEU A 19 3.43 -6.31 -32.22
C LEU A 19 4.09 -6.98 -33.42
N SER A 20 3.39 -7.07 -34.56
CA SER A 20 3.98 -7.53 -35.83
C SER A 20 5.04 -6.57 -36.39
N SER A 21 5.11 -5.34 -35.91
CA SER A 21 6.01 -4.28 -36.40
C SER A 21 7.10 -3.86 -35.39
N THR A 22 7.66 -4.79 -34.62
CA THR A 22 8.91 -4.67 -33.81
C THR A 22 9.13 -3.42 -32.92
N ARG A 23 9.35 -3.60 -31.60
CA ARG A 23 10.67 -3.36 -30.93
C ARG A 23 10.69 -3.56 -29.40
N LYS A 24 11.88 -3.99 -28.92
CA LYS A 24 12.62 -3.61 -27.69
C LYS A 24 12.15 -4.06 -26.28
N LEU A 25 11.70 -5.29 -26.08
CA LEU A 25 11.87 -5.93 -24.77
C LEU A 25 13.05 -6.92 -24.80
N PRO A 26 13.82 -7.09 -23.70
CA PRO A 26 14.70 -8.23 -23.53
C PRO A 26 13.85 -9.49 -23.65
N ASP A 27 14.08 -10.23 -24.73
CA ASP A 27 13.41 -11.49 -24.99
C ASP A 27 13.95 -12.54 -24.01
N PRO A 28 13.11 -13.19 -23.18
CA PRO A 28 13.54 -14.30 -22.35
C PRO A 28 13.93 -15.55 -23.16
N TYR A 29 13.70 -15.56 -24.49
CA TYR A 29 13.97 -16.70 -25.37
C TYR A 29 14.63 -16.30 -26.70
N PRO A 30 15.89 -15.82 -26.71
CA PRO A 30 16.60 -15.52 -27.96
C PRO A 30 16.79 -16.76 -28.85
N ALA A 31 16.86 -17.96 -28.25
CA ALA A 31 17.01 -19.23 -28.98
C ALA A 31 15.68 -19.84 -29.48
N THR A 32 14.55 -19.32 -29.02
CA THR A 32 13.22 -19.90 -29.31
C THR A 32 12.28 -18.90 -29.97
N ARG A 33 12.65 -17.63 -30.11
CA ARG A 33 11.88 -16.58 -30.77
C ARG A 33 11.39 -16.98 -32.16
N GLY A 34 12.27 -17.51 -33.01
CA GLY A 34 11.88 -17.98 -34.35
C GLY A 34 10.94 -19.17 -34.28
N ARG A 35 11.20 -20.13 -33.39
CA ARG A 35 10.46 -21.40 -33.33
C ARG A 35 9.11 -21.27 -32.63
N ILE A 36 9.01 -20.45 -31.59
CA ILE A 36 7.78 -20.11 -30.86
C ILE A 36 6.91 -19.17 -31.68
N ILE A 37 7.48 -18.16 -32.36
CA ILE A 37 6.70 -17.33 -33.29
C ILE A 37 6.18 -18.20 -34.44
N THR A 38 6.98 -19.12 -34.98
CA THR A 38 6.51 -20.01 -36.06
C THR A 38 5.51 -21.05 -35.55
N GLU A 39 5.72 -21.72 -34.41
CA GLU A 39 4.77 -22.69 -33.82
C GLU A 39 3.51 -22.04 -33.26
N HIS A 40 3.57 -20.82 -32.73
CA HIS A 40 2.38 -20.08 -32.26
C HIS A 40 1.66 -19.38 -33.40
N LEU A 41 2.35 -18.88 -34.44
CA LEU A 41 1.69 -18.47 -35.67
C LEU A 41 1.02 -19.68 -36.33
N GLU A 42 1.69 -20.84 -36.44
CA GLU A 42 1.13 -22.11 -36.95
C GLU A 42 -0.05 -22.63 -36.11
N LYS A 43 -0.04 -22.47 -34.78
CA LYS A 43 -1.17 -22.82 -33.89
C LYS A 43 -2.30 -21.78 -33.89
N LEU A 44 -2.01 -20.52 -34.17
CA LEU A 44 -2.98 -19.47 -34.53
C LEU A 44 -3.51 -19.67 -35.96
N ASP A 45 -2.83 -20.46 -36.79
CA ASP A 45 -3.01 -20.49 -38.26
C ASP A 45 -4.03 -21.47 -38.83
N SER A 46 -4.70 -22.30 -38.05
CA SER A 46 -5.78 -23.12 -38.65
C SER A 46 -7.09 -22.35 -38.87
N ARG A 47 -7.20 -21.10 -38.36
CA ARG A 47 -8.44 -20.30 -38.49
C ARG A 47 -8.21 -18.84 -38.90
N LEU A 48 -7.05 -18.23 -38.62
CA LEU A 48 -6.75 -16.86 -39.05
C LEU A 48 -6.50 -16.76 -40.56
N LEU A 49 -5.76 -17.70 -41.16
CA LEU A 49 -5.64 -17.84 -42.63
C LEU A 49 -6.99 -18.09 -43.31
N THR A 50 -7.90 -18.86 -42.69
CA THR A 50 -9.24 -19.12 -43.26
C THR A 50 -10.10 -17.85 -43.28
N ILE A 51 -10.00 -17.00 -42.26
CA ILE A 51 -10.72 -15.72 -42.19
C ILE A 51 -10.15 -14.75 -43.23
N PHE A 52 -8.82 -14.70 -43.37
CA PHE A 52 -8.16 -13.89 -44.40
C PHE A 52 -8.51 -14.37 -45.83
N HIS A 53 -8.66 -15.67 -46.03
CA HIS A 53 -9.07 -16.26 -47.31
C HIS A 53 -10.57 -16.04 -47.62
N ILE A 54 -11.45 -16.12 -46.62
CA ILE A 54 -12.89 -15.84 -46.77
C ILE A 54 -13.15 -14.35 -47.05
N LEU A 55 -12.40 -13.44 -46.42
CA LEU A 55 -12.52 -12.00 -46.65
C LEU A 55 -12.03 -11.59 -48.06
N ASN A 56 -10.99 -12.25 -48.58
CA ASN A 56 -10.55 -12.07 -49.97
C ASN A 56 -11.55 -12.67 -50.99
N LEU A 57 -12.17 -13.81 -50.69
CA LEU A 57 -13.19 -14.43 -51.56
C LEU A 57 -14.50 -13.64 -51.62
N ALA A 58 -14.85 -12.91 -50.55
CA ALA A 58 -16.04 -12.03 -50.52
C ALA A 58 -15.85 -10.73 -51.34
N ASP A 59 -14.61 -10.23 -51.43
CA ASP A 59 -14.27 -9.06 -52.25
C ASP A 59 -14.17 -9.43 -53.76
N GLU A 60 -13.72 -10.64 -54.09
CA GLU A 60 -13.69 -11.15 -55.47
C GLU A 60 -15.09 -11.47 -56.02
N GLY A 61 -16.00 -11.98 -55.17
CA GLY A 61 -17.39 -12.26 -55.55
C GLY A 61 -18.23 -11.01 -55.88
N SER A 62 -17.82 -9.84 -55.39
CA SER A 62 -18.48 -8.55 -55.66
C SER A 62 -18.01 -7.90 -56.97
N ARG A 63 -16.92 -8.41 -57.58
CA ARG A 63 -16.39 -7.92 -58.87
C ARG A 63 -16.82 -8.75 -60.08
N GLN A 64 -17.38 -9.93 -59.89
CA GLN A 64 -17.87 -10.78 -60.99
C GLN A 64 -19.36 -11.04 -60.84
N GLY A 65 -20.17 -10.16 -61.43
CA GLY A 65 -21.62 -10.28 -61.44
C GLY A 65 -22.10 -11.60 -62.06
N ARG A 66 -22.70 -12.48 -61.25
CA ARG A 66 -23.66 -13.51 -61.69
C ARG A 66 -24.76 -13.72 -60.64
N PRO A 67 -26.04 -13.92 -61.05
CA PRO A 67 -27.18 -13.90 -60.14
C PRO A 67 -27.59 -15.28 -59.61
N HIS A 68 -28.25 -15.24 -58.44
CA HIS A 68 -29.10 -16.24 -57.77
C HIS A 68 -28.44 -17.37 -56.96
N GLN A 69 -28.66 -17.34 -55.64
CA GLN A 69 -29.58 -18.28 -54.97
C GLN A 69 -30.06 -17.76 -53.59
N ASN A 70 -31.40 -17.64 -53.47
CA ASN A 70 -32.28 -17.54 -52.30
C ASN A 70 -32.11 -16.41 -51.23
N PRO A 71 -32.86 -15.29 -51.34
CA PRO A 71 -32.86 -14.19 -50.36
C PRO A 71 -33.62 -14.47 -49.04
N SER A 72 -34.36 -15.58 -48.92
CA SER A 72 -35.17 -15.90 -47.74
C SER A 72 -34.38 -16.54 -46.58
N ARG A 73 -33.25 -17.20 -46.86
CA ARG A 73 -32.37 -17.78 -45.82
C ARG A 73 -31.39 -16.74 -45.23
N VAL A 74 -30.98 -15.75 -46.02
CA VAL A 74 -30.10 -14.67 -45.56
C VAL A 74 -30.83 -13.73 -44.60
N ASN A 75 -32.07 -13.34 -44.90
CA ASN A 75 -32.86 -12.45 -44.01
C ASN A 75 -33.25 -13.10 -42.67
N THR A 76 -33.50 -14.41 -42.66
CA THR A 76 -33.81 -15.14 -41.42
C THR A 76 -32.55 -15.32 -40.56
N ALA A 77 -31.39 -15.57 -41.18
CA ALA A 77 -30.11 -15.61 -40.48
C ALA A 77 -29.69 -14.23 -39.95
N VAL A 78 -29.83 -13.16 -40.72
CA VAL A 78 -29.52 -11.78 -40.31
C VAL A 78 -30.41 -11.35 -39.13
N SER A 79 -31.73 -11.59 -39.17
CA SER A 79 -32.61 -11.22 -38.04
C SER A 79 -32.40 -12.06 -36.77
N THR A 80 -31.83 -13.27 -36.90
CA THR A 80 -31.43 -14.11 -35.76
C THR A 80 -30.03 -13.74 -35.26
N PHE A 81 -29.15 -13.26 -36.15
CA PHE A 81 -27.86 -12.67 -35.83
C PHE A 81 -28.02 -11.35 -35.06
N ASP A 82 -28.88 -10.44 -35.51
CA ASP A 82 -29.18 -9.17 -34.82
C ASP A 82 -29.77 -9.38 -33.41
N LYS A 83 -30.48 -10.49 -33.18
CA LYS A 83 -31.03 -10.85 -31.86
C LYS A 83 -30.00 -11.48 -30.92
N ILE A 84 -28.95 -12.11 -31.45
CA ILE A 84 -27.84 -12.70 -30.67
C ILE A 84 -26.72 -11.66 -30.44
N GLU A 85 -26.55 -10.73 -31.38
CA GLU A 85 -25.56 -9.65 -31.32
C GLU A 85 -25.92 -8.59 -30.27
N ASN A 86 -27.22 -8.43 -29.97
CA ASN A 86 -27.74 -7.54 -28.93
C ASN A 86 -27.99 -8.24 -27.57
N GLU A 87 -27.46 -9.45 -27.33
CA GLU A 87 -27.61 -10.12 -26.03
C GLU A 87 -26.47 -9.74 -25.06
N PRO A 88 -26.76 -9.06 -23.91
CA PRO A 88 -25.75 -8.64 -22.94
C PRO A 88 -24.99 -9.79 -22.25
N ARG A 89 -25.39 -11.06 -22.47
CA ARG A 89 -24.72 -12.26 -21.93
C ARG A 89 -23.36 -12.57 -22.57
N LEU A 90 -23.11 -12.11 -23.80
CA LEU A 90 -21.89 -12.45 -24.53
C LEU A 90 -20.72 -11.48 -24.26
N GLU A 91 -20.96 -10.19 -24.01
CA GLU A 91 -19.92 -9.24 -23.55
C GLU A 91 -19.36 -9.65 -22.19
N TYR A 92 -20.24 -10.07 -21.27
CA TYR A 92 -19.87 -10.58 -19.95
C TYR A 92 -18.94 -11.82 -20.03
N SER A 93 -19.03 -12.62 -21.10
CA SER A 93 -18.15 -13.76 -21.33
C SER A 93 -16.74 -13.36 -21.79
N GLU A 94 -16.60 -12.24 -22.51
CA GLU A 94 -15.32 -11.79 -23.05
C GLU A 94 -14.47 -11.06 -22.01
N GLU A 95 -15.08 -10.12 -21.29
CA GLU A 95 -14.42 -9.41 -20.21
C GLU A 95 -13.90 -10.39 -19.14
N LYS A 96 -14.69 -11.42 -18.82
CA LYS A 96 -14.28 -12.49 -17.90
C LYS A 96 -13.05 -13.26 -18.40
N VAL A 97 -13.01 -13.60 -19.69
CA VAL A 97 -11.86 -14.31 -20.27
C VAL A 97 -10.61 -13.43 -20.25
N ARG A 98 -10.74 -12.14 -20.57
CA ARG A 98 -9.62 -11.18 -20.49
C ARG A 98 -9.09 -11.06 -19.07
N ARG A 99 -9.98 -10.89 -18.09
CA ARG A 99 -9.59 -10.84 -16.67
C ARG A 99 -8.85 -12.11 -16.24
N ASN A 100 -9.36 -13.29 -16.62
CA ASN A 100 -8.70 -14.55 -16.31
C ASN A 100 -7.31 -14.68 -16.96
N ALA A 101 -7.10 -14.08 -18.14
CA ALA A 101 -5.81 -14.10 -18.82
C ALA A 101 -4.80 -13.11 -18.23
N GLU A 102 -5.29 -11.98 -17.72
CA GLU A 102 -4.53 -10.84 -17.21
C GLU A 102 -4.13 -11.00 -15.73
N GLU A 103 -4.96 -11.65 -14.92
CA GLU A 103 -4.69 -11.85 -13.49
C GLU A 103 -3.36 -12.58 -13.19
N PRO A 104 -3.00 -13.67 -13.90
CA PRO A 104 -1.71 -14.34 -13.72
C PRO A 104 -0.52 -13.41 -14.07
N ILE A 105 -0.72 -12.43 -14.96
CA ILE A 105 0.32 -11.46 -15.30
C ILE A 105 0.55 -10.48 -14.13
N LEU A 106 -0.53 -10.03 -13.49
CA LEU A 106 -0.46 -9.17 -12.30
C LEU A 106 0.18 -9.92 -11.11
N ASP A 107 -0.12 -11.20 -10.96
CA ASP A 107 0.41 -12.04 -9.89
C ASP A 107 1.95 -12.13 -9.93
N ASN A 108 2.59 -11.95 -11.08
CA ASN A 108 4.06 -11.88 -11.19
C ASN A 108 4.67 -10.70 -10.41
N PHE A 109 3.88 -9.66 -10.14
CA PHE A 109 4.31 -8.47 -9.42
C PHE A 109 3.82 -8.44 -7.98
N ARG A 110 2.74 -9.16 -7.64
CA ARG A 110 2.18 -9.15 -6.27
C ARG A 110 3.14 -9.78 -5.26
N PHE A 111 3.16 -9.22 -4.05
CA PHE A 111 3.79 -9.82 -2.87
C PHE A 111 2.84 -9.74 -1.67
N PRO A 112 2.95 -10.67 -0.69
CA PRO A 112 1.92 -10.82 0.33
C PRO A 112 1.59 -9.56 1.14
N THR A 113 2.60 -8.73 1.41
CA THR A 113 2.50 -7.57 2.31
C THR A 113 2.27 -6.23 1.56
N MET A 114 1.85 -6.28 0.29
CA MET A 114 1.77 -5.12 -0.61
C MET A 114 0.84 -4.01 -0.11
N ASN A 115 -0.29 -4.36 0.51
CA ASN A 115 -1.28 -3.38 0.97
C ASN A 115 -1.21 -3.12 2.49
N ASP A 116 -0.53 -3.99 3.24
CA ASP A 116 -0.54 -3.98 4.72
C ASP A 116 -0.18 -2.62 5.32
N ARG A 117 0.82 -1.93 4.73
CA ARG A 117 1.27 -0.66 5.28
C ARG A 117 0.17 0.39 5.20
N LEU A 118 -0.46 0.55 4.03
CA LEU A 118 -1.55 1.51 3.83
C LEU A 118 -2.71 1.22 4.79
N ASP A 119 -3.08 -0.05 4.93
CA ASP A 119 -4.16 -0.50 5.82
C ASP A 119 -3.87 -0.22 7.30
N GLN A 120 -2.60 -0.36 7.72
CA GLN A 120 -2.16 -0.12 9.10
C GLN A 120 -1.99 1.37 9.47
N VAL A 121 -1.84 2.27 8.50
CA VAL A 121 -1.74 3.70 8.79
C VAL A 121 -3.03 4.16 9.49
N THR A 122 -2.93 4.76 10.66
CA THR A 122 -4.12 5.21 11.40
C THR A 122 -4.89 6.25 10.58
N GLU A 123 -6.22 6.15 10.58
CA GLU A 123 -7.07 7.18 9.97
C GLU A 123 -6.92 8.52 10.67
N ALA A 124 -7.07 9.60 9.91
CA ALA A 124 -7.07 10.95 10.45
C ALA A 124 -8.19 11.11 11.49
N HIS A 125 -7.92 11.84 12.57
CA HIS A 125 -8.96 12.18 13.53
C HIS A 125 -10.02 13.05 12.83
N ARG A 126 -11.27 12.93 13.26
CA ARG A 126 -12.39 13.60 12.60
C ARG A 126 -12.15 15.11 12.50
N GLU A 127 -12.38 15.66 11.30
CA GLU A 127 -12.22 17.08 10.96
C GLU A 127 -10.79 17.64 11.13
N THR A 128 -9.77 16.78 11.22
CA THR A 128 -8.36 17.18 11.08
C THR A 128 -7.93 17.22 9.62
N PHE A 129 -6.85 17.96 9.29
CA PHE A 129 -6.32 18.15 7.92
C PHE A 129 -7.26 18.82 6.91
N GLU A 130 -8.49 19.14 7.30
CA GLU A 130 -9.48 19.82 6.45
C GLU A 130 -8.97 21.16 5.90
N TRP A 131 -8.09 21.82 6.66
CA TRP A 131 -7.44 23.07 6.27
C TRP A 131 -6.67 22.98 4.95
N LEU A 132 -6.18 21.79 4.56
CA LEU A 132 -5.41 21.59 3.33
C LEU A 132 -6.23 21.88 2.06
N PHE A 133 -7.55 21.68 2.13
CA PHE A 133 -8.46 21.78 0.99
C PHE A 133 -9.41 22.98 1.07
N ARG A 134 -9.26 23.86 2.07
CA ARG A 134 -10.09 25.07 2.17
C ARG A 134 -9.65 26.07 1.11
N ASP A 135 -10.61 26.66 0.40
CA ASP A 135 -10.35 27.76 -0.52
C ASP A 135 -9.82 28.96 0.28
N GLN A 136 -8.51 29.20 0.20
CA GLN A 136 -7.84 30.29 0.91
C GLN A 136 -7.96 31.62 0.16
N GLU A 137 -9.11 31.89 -0.47
CA GLU A 137 -9.37 33.16 -1.18
C GLU A 137 -9.35 34.38 -0.25
N GLU A 138 -9.46 34.17 1.07
CA GLU A 138 -9.49 35.23 2.08
C GLU A 138 -8.10 35.81 2.43
N SER A 139 -6.99 35.18 2.01
CA SER A 139 -5.65 35.71 2.21
C SER A 139 -5.10 36.24 0.88
N ALA A 140 -4.91 37.56 0.78
CA ALA A 140 -4.39 38.24 -0.43
C ALA A 140 -3.03 37.70 -0.94
N SER A 141 -2.32 36.89 -0.13
CA SER A 141 -1.03 36.27 -0.43
C SER A 141 -1.06 34.74 -0.56
N GLY A 142 -2.22 34.08 -0.42
CA GLY A 142 -2.31 32.62 -0.30
C GLY A 142 -1.72 32.08 1.01
N PRO A 143 -1.71 30.75 1.21
CA PRO A 143 -1.14 30.13 2.41
C PRO A 143 0.39 30.32 2.48
N PRO A 144 0.98 30.34 3.69
CA PRO A 144 2.44 30.40 3.86
C PRO A 144 3.16 29.10 3.45
N TRP A 145 2.44 28.08 2.99
CA TRP A 145 2.94 26.83 2.42
C TRP A 145 2.50 26.69 0.96
N GLY A 146 3.09 25.74 0.22
CA GLY A 146 2.68 25.46 -1.15
C GLY A 146 1.23 24.99 -1.23
N ASP A 147 0.38 25.66 -2.00
CA ASP A 147 -1.03 25.30 -2.12
C ASP A 147 -1.20 23.92 -2.80
N PHE A 148 -1.68 22.94 -2.02
CA PHE A 148 -1.89 21.57 -2.47
C PHE A 148 -2.99 21.46 -3.54
N VAL A 149 -4.08 22.22 -3.38
CA VAL A 149 -5.21 22.21 -4.33
C VAL A 149 -4.77 22.82 -5.66
N LYS A 150 -4.00 23.91 -5.61
CA LYS A 150 -3.38 24.50 -6.81
C LYS A 150 -2.43 23.52 -7.48
N TRP A 151 -1.58 22.84 -6.71
CA TRP A 151 -0.68 21.81 -7.26
C TRP A 151 -1.43 20.67 -7.95
N LEU A 152 -2.53 20.17 -7.38
CA LEU A 152 -3.36 19.12 -8.01
C LEU A 152 -3.86 19.54 -9.40
N GLN A 153 -4.13 20.83 -9.59
CA GLN A 153 -4.73 21.40 -10.81
C GLN A 153 -3.69 21.94 -11.81
N SER A 154 -2.48 22.26 -11.35
CA SER A 154 -1.43 22.90 -12.17
C SER A 154 -0.62 21.90 -13.00
N GLY A 155 0.38 22.39 -13.72
CA GLY A 155 1.40 21.58 -14.40
C GLY A 155 2.55 21.13 -13.50
N ASP A 156 2.58 21.54 -12.22
CA ASP A 156 3.69 21.24 -11.31
C ASP A 156 3.78 19.73 -11.05
N THR A 157 4.99 19.18 -11.05
CA THR A 157 5.20 17.73 -11.08
C THR A 157 5.47 17.13 -9.70
N ILE A 158 6.07 17.87 -8.76
CA ILE A 158 6.34 17.41 -7.40
C ILE A 158 5.63 18.28 -6.36
N TYR A 159 5.09 17.65 -5.32
CA TYR A 159 4.66 18.26 -4.07
C TYR A 159 5.30 17.53 -2.90
N TRP A 160 5.97 18.28 -2.00
CA TRP A 160 6.75 17.68 -0.91
C TRP A 160 6.12 17.95 0.46
N ILE A 161 5.70 16.89 1.14
CA ILE A 161 5.20 16.93 2.51
C ILE A 161 6.34 16.52 3.45
N HIS A 162 6.84 17.47 4.23
CA HIS A 162 7.93 17.17 5.16
C HIS A 162 7.58 17.45 6.61
N GLY A 163 8.29 16.79 7.51
CA GLY A 163 8.12 17.04 8.93
C GLY A 163 8.78 16.04 9.86
N LYS A 164 8.76 16.37 11.16
CA LYS A 164 9.39 15.60 12.23
C LYS A 164 8.89 14.15 12.29
N ALA A 165 9.66 13.27 12.92
CA ALA A 165 9.16 11.93 13.25
C ALA A 165 7.91 12.05 14.13
N GLY A 166 6.88 11.24 13.86
CA GLY A 166 5.65 11.26 14.64
C GLY A 166 4.73 12.48 14.43
N SER A 167 5.01 13.38 13.47
CA SER A 167 4.15 14.56 13.20
C SER A 167 2.83 14.25 12.46
N GLY A 168 2.63 13.00 12.02
CA GLY A 168 1.41 12.58 11.31
C GLY A 168 1.52 12.54 9.78
N LYS A 169 2.72 12.57 9.19
CA LYS A 169 2.91 12.55 7.71
C LYS A 169 2.18 11.40 7.01
N SER A 170 2.38 10.15 7.45
CA SER A 170 1.70 9.00 6.85
C SER A 170 0.18 9.09 7.00
N THR A 171 -0.32 9.58 8.14
CA THR A 171 -1.75 9.83 8.36
C THR A 171 -2.29 10.88 7.37
N LEU A 172 -1.55 11.96 7.16
CA LEU A 172 -1.90 12.97 6.15
C LEU A 172 -1.87 12.38 4.74
N MET A 173 -0.83 11.59 4.39
CA MET A 173 -0.70 10.94 3.09
C MET A 173 -1.86 9.97 2.81
N ARG A 174 -2.27 9.16 3.80
CA ARG A 174 -3.47 8.31 3.69
C ARG A 174 -4.73 9.18 3.52
N PHE A 175 -4.87 10.23 4.34
CA PHE A 175 -6.02 11.13 4.27
C PHE A 175 -6.19 11.72 2.86
N ILE A 176 -5.13 12.32 2.29
CA ILE A 176 -5.20 12.93 0.95
C ILE A 176 -5.29 11.90 -0.17
N PHE A 177 -4.70 10.71 0.00
CA PHE A 177 -4.76 9.65 -1.00
C PHE A 177 -6.21 9.25 -1.27
N ASP A 178 -7.01 9.03 -0.23
CA ASP A 178 -8.41 8.59 -0.37
C ASP A 178 -9.43 9.75 -0.46
N HIS A 179 -8.98 11.00 -0.31
CA HIS A 179 -9.89 12.13 -0.22
C HIS A 179 -10.62 12.43 -1.55
N PRO A 180 -11.97 12.59 -1.55
CA PRO A 180 -12.73 12.91 -2.77
C PRO A 180 -12.27 14.19 -3.48
N ARG A 181 -11.94 15.25 -2.72
CA ARG A 181 -11.38 16.50 -3.28
C ARG A 181 -10.05 16.33 -4.01
N THR A 182 -9.24 15.31 -3.66
CA THR A 182 -8.02 15.00 -4.43
C THR A 182 -8.39 14.55 -5.83
N LEU A 183 -9.35 13.64 -5.97
CA LEU A 183 -9.85 13.19 -7.27
C LEU A 183 -10.47 14.35 -8.07
N GLN A 184 -11.22 15.22 -7.40
CA GLN A 184 -11.78 16.43 -8.02
C GLN A 184 -10.68 17.37 -8.53
N GLY A 185 -9.64 17.61 -7.75
CA GLY A 185 -8.49 18.42 -8.19
C GLY A 185 -7.79 17.82 -9.40
N LEU A 186 -7.48 16.51 -9.35
CA LEU A 186 -6.83 15.80 -10.45
C LEU A 186 -7.67 15.77 -11.73
N SER A 187 -9.00 15.71 -11.62
CA SER A 187 -9.91 15.74 -12.78
C SER A 187 -9.79 17.05 -13.58
N ARG A 188 -9.41 18.16 -12.93
CA ARG A 188 -9.12 19.43 -13.62
C ARG A 188 -7.80 19.39 -14.37
N TRP A 189 -6.82 18.61 -13.90
CA TRP A 189 -5.53 18.45 -14.56
C TRP A 189 -5.58 17.44 -15.73
N SER A 190 -6.38 16.37 -15.59
CA SER A 190 -6.60 15.37 -16.62
C SER A 190 -7.91 14.61 -16.41
N ASN A 191 -8.68 14.47 -17.49
CA ASN A 191 -9.90 13.64 -17.51
C ASN A 191 -9.60 12.14 -17.34
N ASN A 192 -8.38 11.70 -17.67
CA ASN A 192 -7.92 10.32 -17.53
C ASN A 192 -6.63 10.30 -16.70
N CYS A 193 -6.77 10.41 -15.37
CA CYS A 193 -5.68 10.40 -14.42
C CYS A 193 -5.71 9.12 -13.58
N LEU A 194 -4.69 8.28 -13.70
CA LEU A 194 -4.46 7.16 -12.79
C LEU A 194 -3.95 7.70 -11.46
N LYS A 195 -4.46 7.18 -10.34
CA LYS A 195 -4.01 7.55 -9.00
C LYS A 195 -3.50 6.29 -8.31
N THR A 196 -2.24 6.28 -7.92
CA THR A 196 -1.64 5.15 -7.19
C THR A 196 -0.65 5.66 -6.16
N GLY A 197 -0.25 4.81 -5.23
CA GLY A 197 0.71 5.17 -4.20
C GLY A 197 1.43 3.97 -3.61
N PHE A 198 2.49 4.29 -2.87
CA PHE A 198 3.29 3.35 -2.12
C PHE A 198 3.70 3.99 -0.80
N PHE A 199 3.62 3.20 0.28
CA PHE A 199 3.92 3.68 1.62
C PHE A 199 5.09 2.85 2.14
N PHE A 200 6.26 3.49 2.25
CA PHE A 200 7.43 2.84 2.79
C PHE A 200 7.20 2.45 4.26
N TRP A 201 7.81 1.32 4.65
CA TRP A 201 7.80 0.88 6.03
C TRP A 201 9.12 0.21 6.41
N ASN A 202 9.96 0.92 7.14
CA ASN A 202 11.27 0.43 7.59
C ASN A 202 11.15 -0.82 8.50
N SER A 203 10.05 -0.94 9.25
CA SER A 203 9.77 -2.12 10.08
C SER A 203 9.03 -3.24 9.34
N GLY A 204 8.75 -3.06 8.05
CA GLY A 204 8.02 -4.03 7.21
C GLY A 204 8.89 -5.14 6.62
N SER A 205 8.36 -5.80 5.59
CA SER A 205 9.10 -6.74 4.75
C SER A 205 10.15 -6.02 3.90
N LYS A 206 11.05 -6.78 3.24
CA LYS A 206 12.02 -6.19 2.30
C LYS A 206 11.34 -5.47 1.14
N ASP A 207 10.25 -6.02 0.62
CA ASP A 207 9.48 -5.35 -0.44
C ASP A 207 8.92 -4.00 0.03
N GLN A 208 8.44 -3.90 1.29
CA GLN A 208 7.86 -2.66 1.82
C GLN A 208 8.87 -1.51 2.06
N ARG A 209 10.18 -1.76 1.96
CA ARG A 209 11.23 -0.75 2.13
C ARG A 209 12.15 -0.55 0.93
N SER A 210 11.99 -1.36 -0.11
CA SER A 210 12.92 -1.41 -1.26
C SER A 210 12.34 -0.84 -2.56
N HIS A 211 13.24 -0.56 -3.51
CA HIS A 211 12.86 -0.02 -4.82
C HIS A 211 12.05 -1.04 -5.63
N ALA A 212 12.41 -2.32 -5.53
CA ALA A 212 11.68 -3.39 -6.19
C ALA A 212 10.21 -3.44 -5.74
N GLY A 213 9.95 -3.36 -4.43
CA GLY A 213 8.58 -3.37 -3.93
C GLY A 213 7.80 -2.10 -4.27
N LEU A 214 8.45 -0.93 -4.29
CA LEU A 214 7.87 0.31 -4.83
C LEU A 214 7.40 0.11 -6.27
N LEU A 215 8.29 -0.30 -7.18
CA LEU A 215 7.95 -0.47 -8.59
C LEU A 215 6.88 -1.54 -8.82
N ARG A 216 6.99 -2.70 -8.14
CA ARG A 216 5.99 -3.77 -8.22
C ARG A 216 4.60 -3.28 -7.83
N SER A 217 4.48 -2.55 -6.72
CA SER A 217 3.21 -2.03 -6.23
C SER A 217 2.61 -1.00 -7.18
N LEU A 218 3.44 -0.08 -7.70
CA LEU A 218 3.01 0.89 -8.70
C LEU A 218 2.53 0.20 -9.98
N ILE A 219 3.29 -0.77 -10.50
CA ILE A 219 2.93 -1.54 -11.70
C ILE A 219 1.57 -2.23 -11.51
N VAL A 220 1.37 -2.98 -10.42
CA VAL A 220 0.09 -3.67 -10.15
C VAL A 220 -1.06 -2.67 -10.15
N ALA A 221 -0.95 -1.59 -9.38
CA ALA A 221 -2.01 -0.60 -9.27
C ALA A 221 -2.28 0.14 -10.59
N ILE A 222 -1.26 0.40 -11.41
CA ILE A 222 -1.41 1.00 -12.75
C ILE A 222 -2.12 0.02 -13.69
N LEU A 223 -1.68 -1.22 -13.75
CA LEU A 223 -2.24 -2.23 -14.65
C LEU A 223 -3.66 -2.64 -14.24
N GLU A 224 -4.00 -2.60 -12.95
CA GLU A 224 -5.36 -2.81 -12.47
C GLU A 224 -6.32 -1.71 -12.92
N GLN A 225 -5.88 -0.44 -12.91
CA GLN A 225 -6.67 0.70 -13.39
C GLN A 225 -6.67 0.82 -14.92
N CYS A 226 -5.62 0.37 -15.58
CA CYS A 226 -5.42 0.50 -17.03
C CYS A 226 -5.03 -0.84 -17.67
N ARG A 227 -5.96 -1.81 -17.64
CA ARG A 227 -5.77 -3.19 -18.13
C ARG A 227 -5.35 -3.27 -19.60
N SER A 228 -5.66 -2.26 -20.43
CA SER A 228 -5.22 -2.20 -21.83
C SER A 228 -3.70 -2.15 -22.02
N LEU A 229 -2.94 -1.81 -20.98
CA LEU A 229 -1.47 -1.86 -20.99
C LEU A 229 -0.94 -3.29 -20.95
N ILE A 230 -1.68 -4.25 -20.38
CA ILE A 230 -1.21 -5.63 -20.22
C ILE A 230 -0.88 -6.30 -21.56
N PRO A 231 -1.76 -6.29 -22.59
CA PRO A 231 -1.42 -6.87 -23.89
C PRO A 231 -0.31 -6.10 -24.63
N LEU A 232 -0.08 -4.82 -24.30
CA LEU A 232 1.00 -4.02 -24.87
C LEU A 232 2.36 -4.41 -24.26
N LEU A 233 2.43 -4.57 -22.95
CA LEU A 233 3.65 -4.86 -22.20
C LEU A 233 4.01 -6.36 -22.20
N PHE A 234 3.00 -7.24 -22.19
CA PHE A 234 3.16 -8.69 -22.09
C PHE A 234 2.46 -9.44 -23.23
N PRO A 235 2.76 -9.11 -24.49
CA PRO A 235 2.00 -9.58 -25.64
C PRO A 235 1.93 -11.10 -25.77
N LEU A 236 3.07 -11.77 -25.62
CA LEU A 236 3.17 -13.22 -25.77
C LEU A 236 2.50 -13.96 -24.60
N GLN A 237 2.75 -13.50 -23.38
CA GLN A 237 2.15 -14.09 -22.17
C GLN A 237 0.64 -13.89 -22.15
N TRP A 238 0.17 -12.70 -22.52
CA TRP A 238 -1.25 -12.39 -22.64
C TRP A 238 -1.92 -13.26 -23.71
N ALA A 239 -1.34 -13.38 -24.91
CA ALA A 239 -1.90 -14.20 -25.99
C ALA A 239 -2.01 -15.69 -25.58
N HIS A 240 -0.99 -16.22 -24.90
CA HIS A 240 -1.01 -17.57 -24.35
C HIS A 240 -2.11 -17.73 -23.29
N ASN A 241 -2.12 -16.88 -22.26
CA ASN A 241 -3.07 -16.98 -21.16
C ASN A 241 -4.52 -16.76 -21.65
N TYR A 242 -4.72 -15.91 -22.65
CA TYR A 242 -6.02 -15.70 -23.28
C TYR A 242 -6.50 -16.96 -24.01
N ALA A 243 -5.62 -17.63 -24.77
CA ALA A 243 -5.96 -18.89 -25.42
C ALA A 243 -6.35 -19.99 -24.41
N GLU A 244 -5.65 -20.08 -23.28
CA GLU A 244 -5.95 -21.06 -22.21
C GLU A 244 -7.23 -20.68 -21.44
N ALA A 245 -7.49 -19.39 -21.20
CA ALA A 245 -8.72 -18.92 -20.59
C ALA A 245 -9.95 -19.23 -21.47
N VAL A 246 -9.83 -19.12 -22.79
CA VAL A 246 -10.89 -19.52 -23.74
C VAL A 246 -11.16 -21.03 -23.71
N LYS A 247 -10.14 -21.84 -23.46
CA LYS A 247 -10.27 -23.31 -23.37
C LYS A 247 -10.70 -23.80 -21.98
N GLU A 248 -10.73 -22.92 -20.97
CA GLU A 248 -11.03 -23.23 -19.57
C GLU A 248 -10.06 -24.27 -18.96
N THR A 249 -8.80 -24.29 -19.42
CA THR A 249 -7.77 -25.26 -18.99
C THR A 249 -6.98 -24.81 -17.76
N ASN A 250 -7.01 -23.50 -17.44
CA ASN A 250 -6.26 -22.86 -16.34
C ASN A 250 -4.73 -23.10 -16.35
N GLN A 251 -4.15 -23.40 -17.52
CA GLN A 251 -2.69 -23.58 -17.68
C GLN A 251 -1.99 -22.24 -17.93
N PHE A 252 -2.08 -21.32 -16.98
CA PHE A 252 -1.49 -19.98 -17.11
C PHE A 252 0.01 -19.97 -16.85
N ILE A 253 0.73 -19.07 -17.53
CA ILE A 253 2.15 -18.84 -17.30
C ILE A 253 2.32 -17.76 -16.24
N ASN A 254 3.02 -18.11 -15.15
CA ASN A 254 3.50 -17.20 -14.12
C ASN A 254 5.04 -17.25 -14.05
N LYS A 255 5.64 -16.13 -13.68
CA LYS A 255 7.08 -15.96 -13.59
C LYS A 255 7.43 -15.02 -12.42
N THR A 256 8.40 -15.43 -11.61
CA THR A 256 9.08 -14.53 -10.69
C THR A 256 9.99 -13.59 -11.47
N LEU A 257 9.72 -12.29 -11.39
CA LEU A 257 10.49 -11.27 -12.12
C LEU A 257 11.67 -10.77 -11.29
N THR A 258 12.80 -10.57 -11.95
CA THR A 258 13.98 -9.93 -11.37
C THR A 258 13.82 -8.41 -11.32
N TYR A 259 14.57 -7.74 -10.43
CA TYR A 259 14.54 -6.27 -10.34
C TYR A 259 14.77 -5.55 -11.70
N PRO A 260 15.76 -5.93 -12.54
CA PRO A 260 15.93 -5.30 -13.85
C PRO A 260 14.71 -5.45 -14.77
N GLU A 261 14.02 -6.60 -14.72
CA GLU A 261 12.81 -6.82 -15.51
C GLU A 261 11.65 -5.96 -15.02
N VAL A 262 11.46 -5.88 -13.70
CA VAL A 262 10.46 -4.99 -13.08
C VAL A 262 10.73 -3.52 -13.46
N SER A 263 11.99 -3.09 -13.36
CA SER A 263 12.40 -1.73 -13.74
C SER A 263 12.12 -1.43 -15.21
N ALA A 264 12.49 -2.35 -16.12
CA ALA A 264 12.23 -2.20 -17.54
C ALA A 264 10.73 -2.10 -17.87
N VAL A 265 9.88 -2.88 -17.18
CA VAL A 265 8.42 -2.79 -17.33
C VAL A 265 7.90 -1.42 -16.91
N PHE A 266 8.37 -0.90 -15.77
CA PHE A 266 7.97 0.43 -15.31
C PHE A 266 8.43 1.54 -16.27
N GLU A 267 9.66 1.47 -16.78
CA GLU A 267 10.16 2.42 -17.78
C GLU A 267 9.34 2.38 -19.08
N GLU A 268 8.90 1.20 -19.51
CA GLU A 268 8.02 1.04 -20.68
C GLU A 268 6.62 1.64 -20.43
N ILE A 269 6.06 1.48 -19.22
CA ILE A 269 4.78 2.13 -18.84
C ILE A 269 4.87 3.66 -18.99
N ILE A 270 6.00 4.25 -18.58
CA ILE A 270 6.20 5.71 -18.63
C ILE A 270 6.51 6.19 -20.06
N SER A 271 7.19 5.40 -20.88
CA SER A 271 7.67 5.82 -22.21
C SER A 271 6.75 5.44 -23.37
N GLN A 272 5.83 4.49 -23.19
CA GLN A 272 4.87 4.12 -24.22
C GLN A 272 3.92 5.28 -24.56
N ASP A 273 3.55 5.38 -25.84
CA ASP A 273 2.71 6.45 -26.35
C ASP A 273 1.34 5.98 -26.87
N THR A 274 1.08 4.68 -26.85
CA THR A 274 -0.12 4.06 -27.41
C THR A 274 -1.35 4.32 -26.55
N VAL A 275 -1.23 4.13 -25.23
CA VAL A 275 -2.31 4.33 -24.27
C VAL A 275 -2.11 5.67 -23.58
N LYS A 276 -2.97 6.64 -23.88
CA LYS A 276 -2.89 7.99 -23.31
C LYS A 276 -3.51 8.05 -21.93
N PHE A 277 -2.67 8.24 -20.92
CA PHE A 277 -3.09 8.54 -19.55
C PHE A 277 -2.10 9.51 -18.90
N LYS A 278 -2.54 10.17 -17.83
CA LYS A 278 -1.64 10.80 -16.86
C LYS A 278 -1.69 10.01 -15.55
N MET A 279 -0.70 10.21 -14.68
CA MET A 279 -0.68 9.56 -13.38
C MET A 279 -0.29 10.53 -12.26
N CYS A 280 -0.90 10.33 -11.10
CA CYS A 280 -0.53 10.95 -9.85
C CYS A 280 -0.09 9.87 -8.86
N LEU A 281 1.17 9.94 -8.42
CA LEU A 281 1.83 8.99 -7.55
C LEU A 281 1.96 9.58 -6.15
N PHE A 282 1.51 8.85 -5.13
CA PHE A 282 1.67 9.20 -3.73
C PHE A 282 2.73 8.30 -3.09
N ILE A 283 3.90 8.82 -2.75
CA ILE A 283 5.00 8.03 -2.18
C ILE A 283 5.31 8.53 -0.78
N ASP A 284 4.86 7.80 0.24
CA ASP A 284 5.04 8.16 1.65
C ASP A 284 6.32 7.56 2.22
N GLY A 285 7.09 8.36 2.96
CA GLY A 285 8.23 7.90 3.75
C GLY A 285 9.50 7.64 2.96
N LEU A 286 9.92 8.56 2.07
CA LEU A 286 11.19 8.41 1.33
C LEU A 286 12.40 8.23 2.26
N ASP A 287 12.36 8.75 3.49
CA ASP A 287 13.40 8.54 4.50
C ASP A 287 13.46 7.11 5.07
N GLU A 288 12.44 6.28 4.80
CA GLU A 288 12.36 4.88 5.19
C GLU A 288 12.84 3.90 4.10
N TYR A 289 13.32 4.44 2.97
CA TYR A 289 13.97 3.67 1.90
C TYR A 289 15.25 2.99 2.39
N ASP A 290 15.44 1.72 2.04
CA ASP A 290 16.49 0.85 2.62
C ASP A 290 17.83 0.84 1.88
N ASP A 291 17.98 1.67 0.85
CA ASP A 291 19.22 1.87 0.10
C ASP A 291 19.63 3.36 0.14
N ASN A 292 20.61 3.78 -0.66
CA ASN A 292 21.05 5.18 -0.74
C ASN A 292 19.87 6.09 -1.12
N LYS A 293 19.61 7.11 -0.28
CA LYS A 293 18.52 8.07 -0.49
C LYS A 293 18.71 8.87 -1.79
N ASP A 294 19.93 9.05 -2.25
CA ASP A 294 20.20 9.65 -3.58
C ASP A 294 19.50 8.86 -4.70
N ASN A 295 19.47 7.53 -4.62
CA ASN A 295 18.84 6.70 -5.64
C ASN A 295 17.32 6.95 -5.74
N ILE A 296 16.64 7.10 -4.59
CA ILE A 296 15.19 7.38 -4.59
C ILE A 296 14.89 8.83 -4.95
N ILE A 297 15.77 9.77 -4.59
CA ILE A 297 15.70 11.17 -5.03
C ILE A 297 15.83 11.25 -6.54
N ASP A 298 16.87 10.65 -7.12
CA ASP A 298 17.12 10.62 -8.55
C ASP A 298 15.95 10.00 -9.32
N PHE A 299 15.36 8.94 -8.78
CA PHE A 299 14.16 8.32 -9.35
C PHE A 299 12.96 9.28 -9.37
N VAL A 300 12.65 9.94 -8.24
CA VAL A 300 11.55 10.91 -8.15
C VAL A 300 11.77 12.08 -9.10
N VAL A 301 12.99 12.62 -9.15
CA VAL A 301 13.35 13.72 -10.06
C VAL A 301 13.25 13.28 -11.51
N LYS A 302 13.78 12.11 -11.88
CA LYS A 302 13.68 11.54 -13.23
C LYS A 302 12.22 11.40 -13.67
N LEU A 303 11.34 10.91 -12.80
CA LEU A 303 9.91 10.80 -13.09
C LEU A 303 9.24 12.16 -13.28
N SER A 304 9.64 13.16 -12.49
CA SER A 304 9.10 14.51 -12.55
C SER A 304 9.40 15.25 -13.86
N LEU A 305 10.35 14.77 -14.67
CA LEU A 305 10.64 15.30 -16.00
C LEU A 305 9.52 14.99 -17.00
N SER A 306 8.70 13.97 -16.74
CA SER A 306 7.56 13.64 -17.58
C SER A 306 6.36 14.52 -17.23
N PRO A 307 5.79 15.28 -18.18
CA PRO A 307 4.60 16.09 -17.94
C PRO A 307 3.33 15.24 -17.68
N MET A 308 3.43 13.93 -17.86
CA MET A 308 2.35 12.97 -17.59
C MET A 308 2.33 12.48 -16.14
N VAL A 309 3.34 12.82 -15.34
CA VAL A 309 3.52 12.32 -13.97
C VAL A 309 3.44 13.46 -12.95
N LYS A 310 2.60 13.30 -11.94
CA LYS A 310 2.59 14.06 -10.69
C LYS A 310 3.05 13.17 -9.54
N LEU A 311 3.78 13.74 -8.60
CA LEU A 311 4.35 13.07 -7.45
C LEU A 311 4.03 13.87 -6.18
N CYS A 312 3.26 13.29 -5.27
CA CYS A 312 3.14 13.76 -3.90
C CYS A 312 4.04 12.88 -3.05
N VAL A 313 5.14 13.43 -2.54
CA VAL A 313 6.15 12.68 -1.78
C VAL A 313 6.21 13.15 -0.34
N SER A 314 6.49 12.24 0.59
CA SER A 314 6.69 12.59 1.99
C SER A 314 8.04 12.14 2.52
N SER A 315 8.65 12.93 3.42
CA SER A 315 9.87 12.53 4.12
C SER A 315 10.12 13.32 5.41
N ARG A 316 11.10 12.90 6.21
CA ARG A 316 11.75 13.77 7.19
C ARG A 316 12.53 14.90 6.48
N PRO A 317 12.69 16.07 7.12
CA PRO A 317 13.47 17.18 6.57
C PRO A 317 14.98 16.92 6.70
N LEU A 318 15.47 15.81 6.16
CA LEU A 318 16.89 15.53 6.03
C LEU A 318 17.48 16.43 4.95
N LEU A 319 18.77 16.76 5.07
CA LEU A 319 19.45 17.71 4.18
C LEU A 319 19.31 17.31 2.71
N GLU A 320 19.53 16.04 2.39
CA GLU A 320 19.45 15.46 1.04
C GLU A 320 18.08 15.72 0.37
N PHE A 321 16.98 15.57 1.11
CA PHE A 321 15.64 15.87 0.60
C PHE A 321 15.36 17.37 0.53
N GLY A 322 15.90 18.16 1.47
CA GLY A 322 15.80 19.62 1.43
C GLY A 322 16.49 20.21 0.19
N ASP A 323 17.70 19.74 -0.09
CA ASP A 323 18.48 20.16 -1.26
C ASP A 323 17.77 19.77 -2.57
N ALA A 324 17.15 18.59 -2.62
CA ALA A 324 16.45 18.11 -3.80
C ALA A 324 15.07 18.74 -4.03
N PHE A 325 14.29 18.98 -2.97
CA PHE A 325 12.87 19.29 -3.09
C PHE A 325 12.44 20.70 -2.65
N SER A 326 13.32 21.51 -2.06
CA SER A 326 12.99 22.85 -1.54
C SER A 326 12.47 23.85 -2.59
N SER A 327 12.78 23.63 -3.87
CA SER A 327 12.29 24.46 -4.98
C SER A 327 10.86 24.15 -5.40
N TYR A 328 10.30 23.01 -4.97
CA TYR A 328 8.93 22.60 -5.30
C TYR A 328 7.93 23.07 -4.24
N PRO A 329 6.62 23.16 -4.59
CA PRO A 329 5.57 23.36 -3.61
C PRO A 329 5.67 22.35 -2.47
N SER A 330 5.69 22.85 -1.24
CA SER A 330 5.89 22.00 -0.07
C SER A 330 5.14 22.51 1.15
N LEU A 331 4.92 21.61 2.11
CA LEU A 331 4.40 21.96 3.43
C LEU A 331 5.23 21.31 4.53
N LYS A 332 5.38 22.04 5.64
CA LYS A 332 6.03 21.58 6.86
C LYS A 332 4.98 21.23 7.90
N LEU A 333 4.70 19.94 8.04
CA LEU A 333 3.49 19.47 8.72
C LEU A 333 3.39 19.89 10.19
N GLN A 334 4.48 19.83 10.94
CA GLN A 334 4.47 20.16 12.38
C GLN A 334 4.10 21.62 12.66
N ASP A 335 4.24 22.52 11.69
CA ASP A 335 3.91 23.93 11.85
C ASP A 335 2.41 24.19 11.59
N LEU A 336 1.69 23.22 11.03
CA LEU A 336 0.31 23.37 10.54
C LEU A 336 -0.72 22.58 11.34
N THR A 337 -0.29 21.70 12.25
CA THR A 337 -1.18 20.78 12.98
C THR A 337 -1.60 21.28 14.36
N VAL A 338 -1.24 22.50 14.76
CA VAL A 338 -1.56 23.03 16.11
C VAL A 338 -3.06 22.95 16.41
N SER A 339 -3.91 23.44 15.50
CA SER A 339 -5.37 23.39 15.67
C SER A 339 -5.95 21.98 15.62
N ASP A 340 -5.36 21.09 14.81
CA ASP A 340 -5.76 19.68 14.74
C ASP A 340 -5.41 18.95 16.05
N ILE A 341 -4.25 19.25 16.63
CA ILE A 341 -3.80 18.73 17.94
C ILE A 341 -4.73 19.23 19.04
N GLU A 342 -5.05 20.52 19.08
CA GLU A 342 -5.97 21.08 20.07
C GLU A 342 -7.35 20.43 19.99
N LYS A 343 -7.87 20.24 18.78
CA LYS A 343 -9.13 19.52 18.56
C LYS A 343 -9.05 18.08 19.06
N TYR A 344 -8.02 17.33 18.67
CA TYR A 344 -7.82 15.96 19.09
C TYR A 344 -7.80 15.83 20.61
N VAL A 345 -7.01 16.68 21.30
CA VAL A 345 -6.91 16.68 22.76
C VAL A 345 -8.26 17.02 23.38
N SER A 346 -8.90 18.09 22.91
CA SER A 346 -10.20 18.53 23.42
C SER A 346 -11.27 17.46 23.29
N ASP A 347 -11.38 16.80 22.14
CA ASP A 347 -12.36 15.74 21.89
C ASP A 347 -12.11 14.53 22.81
N ASN A 348 -10.85 14.10 22.95
CA ASN A 348 -10.49 12.94 23.78
C ASN A 348 -10.69 13.22 25.28
N LEU A 349 -10.36 14.43 25.74
CA LEU A 349 -10.57 14.82 27.13
C LEU A 349 -12.06 15.07 27.42
N ALA A 350 -12.79 15.73 26.51
CA ALA A 350 -14.23 15.95 26.65
C ALA A 350 -15.03 14.64 26.66
N ALA A 351 -14.56 13.59 25.98
CA ALA A 351 -15.17 12.26 26.06
C ALA A 351 -15.04 11.60 27.46
N ASN A 352 -14.17 12.11 28.34
CA ASN A 352 -13.95 11.57 29.67
C ASN A 352 -14.81 12.27 30.74
N THR A 353 -15.69 11.50 31.40
CA THR A 353 -16.59 12.03 32.45
C THR A 353 -15.84 12.70 33.62
N HIS A 354 -14.68 12.19 34.01
CA HIS A 354 -13.90 12.79 35.11
C HIS A 354 -13.33 14.15 34.68
N TYR A 355 -12.87 14.28 33.44
CA TYR A 355 -12.42 15.56 32.92
C TYR A 355 -13.55 16.58 32.87
N GLN A 356 -14.75 16.21 32.42
CA GLN A 356 -15.91 17.12 32.40
C GLN A 356 -16.22 17.67 33.80
N ILE A 357 -16.17 16.82 34.84
CA ILE A 357 -16.36 17.23 36.23
C ILE A 357 -15.26 18.19 36.68
N LEU A 358 -13.99 17.88 36.38
CA LEU A 358 -12.85 18.73 36.73
C LEU A 358 -12.90 20.09 36.01
N ALA A 359 -13.19 20.09 34.71
CA ALA A 359 -13.32 21.29 33.90
C ALA A 359 -14.47 22.19 34.38
N SER A 360 -15.58 21.61 34.85
CA SER A 360 -16.69 22.36 35.44
C SER A 360 -16.32 23.02 36.78
N ARG A 361 -15.43 22.39 37.55
CA ARG A 361 -14.95 22.91 38.84
C ARG A 361 -13.83 23.94 38.68
N GLU A 362 -12.99 23.77 37.67
CA GLU A 362 -11.80 24.59 37.42
C GLU A 362 -11.80 25.14 35.97
N PRO A 363 -12.74 26.04 35.62
CA PRO A 363 -13.01 26.46 34.24
C PRO A 363 -11.86 27.25 33.59
N THR A 364 -10.92 27.78 34.37
CA THR A 364 -9.74 28.50 33.86
C THR A 364 -8.54 27.59 33.68
N LYS A 365 -8.32 26.63 34.58
CA LYS A 365 -7.13 25.76 34.56
C LYS A 365 -7.27 24.60 33.60
N ALA A 366 -8.47 24.05 33.40
CA ALA A 366 -8.66 22.93 32.48
C ALA A 366 -8.36 23.30 31.01
N PRO A 367 -8.80 24.48 30.49
CA PRO A 367 -8.36 24.95 29.17
C PRO A 367 -6.86 25.29 29.12
N ALA A 368 -6.31 25.87 30.19
CA ALA A 368 -4.87 26.16 30.26
C ALA A 368 -4.01 24.88 30.14
N LEU A 369 -4.43 23.77 30.76
CA LEU A 369 -3.78 22.47 30.62
C LEU A 369 -3.77 21.98 29.17
N VAL A 370 -4.87 22.15 28.43
CA VAL A 370 -4.94 21.79 27.01
C VAL A 370 -3.97 22.64 26.21
N HIS A 371 -3.98 23.96 26.40
CA HIS A 371 -3.08 24.88 25.71
C HIS A 371 -1.60 24.55 25.99
N GLU A 372 -1.24 24.27 27.25
CA GLU A 372 0.12 23.87 27.63
C GLU A 372 0.54 22.57 26.95
N LEU A 373 -0.35 21.58 26.86
CA LEU A 373 -0.09 20.33 26.17
C LEU A 373 0.13 20.55 24.66
N VAL A 374 -0.76 21.30 24.02
CA VAL A 374 -0.68 21.61 22.58
C VAL A 374 0.64 22.30 22.26
N HIS A 375 1.02 23.29 23.06
CA HIS A 375 2.26 24.03 22.85
C HIS A 375 3.50 23.16 23.11
N LYS A 376 3.47 22.29 24.13
CA LYS A 376 4.59 21.39 24.45
C LYS A 376 4.78 20.29 23.42
N ALA A 377 3.73 19.93 22.68
CA ALA A 377 3.78 18.90 21.65
C ALA A 377 4.65 19.27 20.44
N ASP A 378 4.84 20.56 20.15
CA ASP A 378 5.69 21.06 19.05
C ASP A 378 5.44 20.34 17.71
N GLY A 379 4.14 20.09 17.43
CA GLY A 379 3.63 19.42 16.23
C GLY A 379 3.90 17.91 16.13
N VAL A 380 4.33 17.25 17.21
CA VAL A 380 4.57 15.79 17.26
C VAL A 380 3.31 15.05 17.73
N PHE A 381 2.48 14.62 16.80
CA PHE A 381 1.20 13.95 17.08
C PHE A 381 1.33 12.64 17.89
N LEU A 382 2.41 11.87 17.70
CA LEU A 382 2.67 10.67 18.51
C LEU A 382 2.84 11.03 19.99
N TRP A 383 3.53 12.12 20.28
CA TRP A 383 3.70 12.63 21.63
C TRP A 383 2.34 13.02 22.23
N VAL A 384 1.53 13.76 21.48
CA VAL A 384 0.17 14.16 21.88
C VAL A 384 -0.67 12.94 22.28
N LYS A 385 -0.65 11.88 21.47
CA LYS A 385 -1.40 10.64 21.75
C LYS A 385 -0.95 10.00 23.07
N LEU A 386 0.36 9.86 23.28
CA LEU A 386 0.92 9.26 24.51
C LEU A 386 0.62 10.10 25.75
N VAL A 387 0.79 11.43 25.67
CA VAL A 387 0.52 12.34 26.77
C VAL A 387 -0.96 12.42 27.09
N THR A 388 -1.84 12.46 26.09
CA THR A 388 -3.30 12.46 26.31
C THR A 388 -3.74 11.18 27.03
N GLN A 389 -3.21 10.01 26.64
CA GLN A 389 -3.47 8.75 27.35
C GLN A 389 -2.93 8.75 28.78
N SER A 390 -1.74 9.33 28.99
CA SER A 390 -1.12 9.54 30.29
C SER A 390 -1.99 10.42 31.20
N LEU A 391 -2.55 11.53 30.70
CA LEU A 391 -3.47 12.39 31.44
C LEU A 391 -4.79 11.68 31.76
N ILE A 392 -5.37 10.97 30.79
CA ILE A 392 -6.58 10.15 31.01
C ILE A 392 -6.35 9.10 32.11
N SER A 393 -5.15 8.50 32.16
CA SER A 393 -4.77 7.58 33.23
C SER A 393 -4.70 8.26 34.59
N GLY A 394 -4.09 9.46 34.67
CA GLY A 394 -4.10 10.27 35.89
C GLY A 394 -5.51 10.60 36.39
N MET A 395 -6.43 10.93 35.48
CA MET A 395 -7.84 11.17 35.83
C MET A 395 -8.51 9.94 36.46
N ARG A 396 -8.16 8.72 36.03
CA ARG A 396 -8.64 7.48 36.65
C ARG A 396 -8.11 7.30 38.07
N ASN A 397 -6.96 7.86 38.38
CA ASN A 397 -6.37 7.91 39.73
C ASN A 397 -6.95 9.05 40.59
N ARG A 398 -7.92 9.80 40.06
CA ARG A 398 -8.55 10.98 40.69
C ARG A 398 -7.56 12.15 40.90
N ASP A 399 -6.56 12.27 40.05
CA ASP A 399 -5.65 13.42 40.01
C ASP A 399 -6.42 14.73 39.81
N THR A 400 -6.03 15.79 40.51
CA THR A 400 -6.56 17.14 40.29
C THR A 400 -6.00 17.76 39.02
N ILE A 401 -6.55 18.88 38.53
CA ILE A 401 -5.96 19.59 37.37
C ILE A 401 -4.49 19.98 37.63
N SER A 402 -4.16 20.36 38.87
CA SER A 402 -2.79 20.67 39.27
C SER A 402 -1.85 19.46 39.19
N ASP A 403 -2.33 18.27 39.58
CA ASP A 403 -1.55 17.03 39.49
C ASP A 403 -1.34 16.61 38.03
N LEU A 404 -2.36 16.77 37.19
CA LEU A 404 -2.28 16.53 35.75
C LEU A 404 -1.30 17.48 35.06
N ARG A 405 -1.28 18.76 35.48
CA ARG A 405 -0.28 19.72 35.01
C ARG A 405 1.13 19.33 35.43
N ARG A 406 1.34 18.93 36.68
CA ARG A 406 2.65 18.42 37.13
C ARG A 406 3.09 17.19 36.32
N ARG A 407 2.17 16.25 36.06
CA ARG A 407 2.43 15.11 35.16
C ARG A 407 2.81 15.56 33.75
N LEU A 408 2.15 16.59 33.21
CA LEU A 408 2.50 17.17 31.92
C LEU A 408 3.91 17.78 31.94
N ASP A 409 4.27 18.50 33.02
CA ASP A 409 5.57 19.13 33.20
C ASP A 409 6.71 18.10 33.26
N ASP A 410 6.48 16.97 33.95
CA ASP A 410 7.44 15.87 34.09
C ASP A 410 7.73 15.12 32.76
N ILE A 411 6.81 15.19 31.80
CA ILE A 411 6.98 14.54 30.49
C ILE A 411 7.87 15.42 29.60
N PRO A 412 8.99 14.91 29.05
CA PRO A 412 9.83 15.69 28.14
C PRO A 412 9.10 16.08 26.85
N GLY A 413 9.42 17.23 26.25
CA GLY A 413 8.80 17.69 24.99
C GLY A 413 9.36 17.02 23.73
N ASP A 414 10.59 16.50 23.78
CA ASP A 414 11.22 15.78 22.67
C ASP A 414 10.87 14.28 22.69
N LEU A 415 10.76 13.66 21.51
CA LEU A 415 10.38 12.25 21.39
C LEU A 415 11.48 11.29 21.89
N GLU A 416 12.75 11.61 21.67
CA GLU A 416 13.90 10.82 22.15
C GLU A 416 14.00 10.89 23.68
N ASP A 417 13.82 12.08 24.24
CA ASP A 417 13.73 12.28 25.68
C ASP A 417 12.51 11.56 26.28
N LEU A 418 11.38 11.56 25.58
CA LEU A 418 10.19 10.81 25.99
C LEU A 418 10.48 9.30 26.06
N TYR A 419 11.17 8.72 25.07
CA TYR A 419 11.57 7.32 25.13
C TYR A 419 12.52 7.05 26.30
N SER A 420 13.52 7.91 26.50
CA SER A 420 14.45 7.82 27.63
C SER A 420 13.74 7.88 28.98
N HIS A 421 12.76 8.78 29.10
CA HIS A 421 11.90 8.92 30.26
C HIS A 421 11.04 7.67 30.49
N MET A 422 10.42 7.10 29.44
CA MET A 422 9.67 5.85 29.55
C MET A 422 10.55 4.67 30.02
N LEU A 423 11.78 4.58 29.50
CA LEU A 423 12.73 3.54 29.91
C LEU A 423 13.21 3.73 31.35
N SER A 424 13.28 4.96 31.84
CA SER A 424 13.69 5.27 33.22
C SER A 424 12.70 4.74 34.28
N TYR A 425 11.42 4.53 33.91
CA TYR A 425 10.42 3.94 34.80
C TYR A 425 10.57 2.43 34.98
N ILE A 426 11.40 1.77 34.17
CA ILE A 426 11.68 0.35 34.34
C ILE A 426 12.50 0.19 35.62
N HIS A 427 11.91 -0.48 36.62
CA HIS A 427 12.58 -0.73 37.90
C HIS A 427 13.96 -1.38 37.67
N PRO A 428 15.04 -0.97 38.39
CA PRO A 428 16.41 -1.42 38.12
C PRO A 428 16.58 -2.94 38.01
N PHE A 429 15.83 -3.69 38.81
CA PHE A 429 15.77 -5.15 38.76
C PHE A 429 15.44 -5.71 37.36
N TYR A 430 14.51 -5.06 36.64
CA TYR A 430 14.05 -5.51 35.32
C TYR A 430 14.90 -4.97 34.16
N LEU A 431 15.83 -4.03 34.39
CA LEU A 431 16.63 -3.42 33.32
C LEU A 431 17.45 -4.45 32.53
N ARG A 432 18.04 -5.44 33.22
CA ARG A 432 18.77 -6.53 32.55
C ARG A 432 17.85 -7.34 31.64
N HIS A 433 16.63 -7.63 32.10
CA HIS A 433 15.65 -8.38 31.32
C HIS A 433 15.17 -7.55 30.11
N ALA A 434 14.82 -6.29 30.32
CA ALA A 434 14.42 -5.38 29.25
C ALA A 434 15.52 -5.23 28.19
N SER A 435 16.77 -5.05 28.61
CA SER A 435 17.93 -5.00 27.70
C SER A 435 18.08 -6.29 26.88
N ARG A 436 17.95 -7.47 27.52
CA ARG A 436 17.97 -8.77 26.81
C ARG A 436 16.87 -8.86 25.76
N LEU A 437 15.64 -8.46 26.10
CA LEU A 437 14.51 -8.44 25.16
C LEU A 437 14.79 -7.53 23.95
N PHE A 438 15.26 -6.31 24.19
CA PHE A 438 15.58 -5.39 23.09
C PHE A 438 16.70 -5.92 22.20
N GLN A 439 17.72 -6.56 22.77
CA GLN A 439 18.80 -7.17 22.00
C GLN A 439 18.31 -8.35 21.16
N ILE A 440 17.45 -9.22 21.70
CA ILE A 440 16.85 -10.34 20.94
C ILE A 440 16.03 -9.80 19.77
N VAL A 441 15.15 -8.83 20.02
CA VAL A 441 14.31 -8.22 18.98
C VAL A 441 15.18 -7.54 17.91
N ASN A 442 16.19 -6.78 18.33
CA ASN A 442 17.10 -6.10 17.40
C ASN A 442 17.93 -7.10 16.58
N ALA A 443 18.46 -8.16 17.19
CA ALA A 443 19.21 -9.20 16.49
C ALA A 443 18.33 -9.92 15.45
N ALA A 444 17.10 -10.29 15.82
CA ALA A 444 16.15 -10.91 14.91
C ALA A 444 15.80 -9.99 13.72
N GLN A 445 15.64 -8.68 13.98
CA GLN A 445 15.40 -7.69 12.92
C GLN A 445 16.61 -7.50 12.00
N GLN A 446 17.83 -7.50 12.54
CA GLN A 446 19.06 -7.39 11.74
C GLN A 446 19.30 -8.65 10.88
N GLU A 447 19.08 -9.83 11.44
CA GLU A 447 19.20 -11.09 10.70
C GLU A 447 18.20 -11.17 9.54
N ALA A 448 16.95 -10.74 9.77
CA ALA A 448 15.96 -10.64 8.70
C ALA A 448 16.34 -9.64 7.59
N ARG A 449 17.11 -8.59 7.92
CA ARG A 449 17.66 -7.65 6.91
C ARG A 449 18.79 -8.27 6.10
N ILE A 450 19.67 -9.06 6.73
CA ILE A 450 20.87 -9.62 6.09
C ILE A 450 20.51 -10.81 5.19
N ILE A 451 19.69 -11.74 5.66
CA ILE A 451 19.53 -13.03 4.99
C ILE A 451 18.56 -12.91 3.79
N GLY A 452 17.69 -11.90 3.75
CA GLY A 452 16.80 -11.67 2.60
C GLY A 452 15.95 -12.89 2.24
N ARG A 453 15.68 -13.80 3.20
CA ARG A 453 14.94 -15.04 2.96
C ARG A 453 13.53 -14.71 2.51
N GLU A 454 13.20 -15.20 1.32
CA GLU A 454 11.88 -15.14 0.69
C GLU A 454 10.88 -16.11 1.34
N ASP A 455 11.31 -16.92 2.31
CA ASP A 455 10.42 -17.83 3.04
C ASP A 455 9.47 -17.03 3.94
N VAL A 456 8.22 -17.00 3.49
CA VAL A 456 7.06 -16.21 3.93
C VAL A 456 6.67 -16.41 5.41
N ASP A 457 7.32 -17.30 6.15
CA ASP A 457 6.84 -17.73 7.48
C ASP A 457 7.55 -17.09 8.69
N GLN A 458 8.54 -16.20 8.53
CA GLN A 458 9.26 -15.62 9.69
C GLN A 458 9.63 -14.13 9.57
N LEU A 459 8.63 -13.26 9.50
CA LEU A 459 8.74 -11.82 9.80
C LEU A 459 7.45 -11.35 10.48
N PRO A 460 7.46 -10.63 11.63
CA PRO A 460 8.54 -10.37 12.60
C PRO A 460 8.65 -11.49 13.66
N LEU A 461 9.65 -11.41 14.57
CA LEU A 461 9.76 -12.29 15.74
C LEU A 461 8.40 -12.38 16.44
N THR A 462 7.71 -13.51 16.29
CA THR A 462 6.37 -13.68 16.84
C THR A 462 6.42 -13.63 18.36
N VAL A 463 5.31 -13.30 19.02
CA VAL A 463 5.23 -13.36 20.49
C VAL A 463 5.60 -14.76 21.00
N LEU A 464 5.23 -15.81 20.25
CA LEU A 464 5.61 -17.18 20.56
C LEU A 464 7.13 -17.40 20.42
N ALA A 465 7.74 -16.97 19.31
CA ALA A 465 9.19 -17.09 19.11
C ALA A 465 9.98 -16.30 20.15
N LEU A 466 9.52 -15.09 20.50
CA LEU A 466 10.09 -14.31 21.59
C LEU A 466 9.95 -15.04 22.92
N SER A 467 8.80 -15.67 23.20
CA SER A 467 8.57 -16.43 24.45
C SER A 467 9.54 -17.61 24.60
N LEU A 468 9.87 -18.27 23.48
CA LEU A 468 10.86 -19.35 23.47
C LEU A 468 12.29 -18.81 23.60
N ALA A 469 12.59 -17.69 22.94
CA ALA A 469 13.92 -17.08 22.99
C ALA A 469 14.32 -16.54 24.38
N VAL A 470 13.32 -16.24 25.21
CA VAL A 470 13.52 -15.72 26.58
C VAL A 470 13.43 -16.79 27.65
N ASP A 471 13.09 -18.02 27.27
CA ASP A 471 13.01 -19.14 28.20
C ASP A 471 14.39 -19.44 28.82
N GLU A 472 14.37 -19.99 30.04
CA GLU A 472 15.59 -20.38 30.74
C GLU A 472 16.19 -21.66 30.14
N ASP A 473 15.35 -22.55 29.62
CA ASP A 473 15.77 -23.74 28.89
C ASP A 473 15.90 -23.43 27.40
N SER A 474 17.15 -23.23 26.97
CA SER A 474 17.49 -22.99 25.56
C SER A 474 17.13 -24.14 24.63
N THR A 475 16.82 -25.33 25.17
CA THR A 475 16.41 -26.49 24.41
C THR A 475 14.90 -26.71 24.41
N LEU A 476 14.13 -25.94 25.18
CA LEU A 476 12.69 -26.12 25.33
C LEU A 476 11.97 -26.16 23.97
N ALA A 477 12.32 -25.25 23.05
CA ALA A 477 11.75 -25.23 21.71
C ALA A 477 11.99 -26.53 20.92
N ILE A 478 13.11 -27.23 21.18
CA ILE A 478 13.54 -28.44 20.50
C ILE A 478 12.97 -29.70 21.19
N THR A 479 12.87 -29.66 22.51
CA THR A 479 12.51 -30.82 23.34
C THR A 479 11.04 -30.86 23.74
N ALA A 480 10.30 -29.76 23.54
CA ALA A 480 8.87 -29.68 23.85
C ALA A 480 8.08 -30.72 23.05
N ARG A 481 7.35 -31.58 23.76
CA ARG A 481 6.41 -32.52 23.15
C ARG A 481 5.16 -31.78 22.71
N ILE A 482 4.92 -31.72 21.40
CA ILE A 482 3.67 -31.22 20.83
C ILE A 482 2.61 -32.32 21.00
N CYS A 483 1.59 -32.05 21.80
CA CYS A 483 0.44 -32.94 21.99
C CYS A 483 -0.85 -32.21 21.61
N PRO A 484 -1.91 -32.93 21.18
CA PRO A 484 -3.22 -32.34 20.96
C PRO A 484 -3.72 -31.67 22.24
N LEU A 485 -4.31 -30.47 22.11
CA LEU A 485 -5.01 -29.83 23.21
C LEU A 485 -6.11 -30.77 23.73
N PRO A 486 -6.13 -31.08 25.04
CA PRO A 486 -7.12 -32.00 25.59
C PRO A 486 -8.52 -31.39 25.48
N ALA A 487 -9.53 -32.26 25.29
CA ALA A 487 -10.87 -31.87 24.85
C ALA A 487 -11.61 -30.91 25.81
N ASP A 488 -11.18 -30.85 27.07
CA ASP A 488 -11.67 -29.96 28.12
C ASP A 488 -11.17 -28.51 27.99
N GLU A 489 -10.04 -28.26 27.31
CA GLU A 489 -9.54 -26.92 27.04
C GLU A 489 -10.14 -26.27 25.79
N ASN A 490 -10.59 -27.08 24.82
CA ASN A 490 -11.30 -26.60 23.63
C ASN A 490 -12.67 -25.96 23.93
N GLN A 491 -13.21 -26.16 25.14
CA GLN A 491 -14.53 -25.66 25.55
C GLN A 491 -14.48 -24.48 26.53
N LYS A 492 -13.28 -24.03 26.95
CA LYS A 492 -13.19 -22.85 27.82
C LYS A 492 -13.38 -21.59 26.98
N PRO A 493 -14.37 -20.74 27.29
CA PRO A 493 -14.48 -19.44 26.63
C PRO A 493 -13.21 -18.64 26.89
N MET A 494 -12.70 -17.97 25.85
CA MET A 494 -11.62 -16.99 25.96
C MET A 494 -11.92 -16.03 27.12
N PRO A 495 -11.00 -15.85 28.09
CA PRO A 495 -11.27 -14.99 29.23
C PRO A 495 -11.49 -13.56 28.74
N THR A 496 -12.70 -13.05 28.96
CA THR A 496 -12.99 -11.63 28.81
C THR A 496 -12.10 -10.87 29.79
N TYR A 497 -11.23 -9.99 29.28
CA TYR A 497 -10.31 -9.19 30.09
C TYR A 497 -11.07 -8.37 31.14
N GLY A 498 -11.05 -8.85 32.38
CA GLY A 498 -11.62 -8.21 33.55
C GLY A 498 -10.77 -8.54 34.76
N ARG A 499 -10.07 -7.52 35.28
CA ARG A 499 -9.32 -7.45 36.55
C ARG A 499 -9.34 -8.73 37.41
N SER A 500 -8.37 -9.62 37.22
CA SER A 500 -7.90 -10.52 38.27
C SER A 500 -6.39 -10.75 38.12
N THR A 501 -5.69 -10.79 39.24
CA THR A 501 -4.22 -10.82 39.36
C THR A 501 -3.63 -12.22 39.21
N GLU A 502 -4.25 -13.10 38.43
CA GLU A 502 -3.71 -14.44 38.18
C GLU A 502 -3.11 -14.53 36.77
N LYS A 503 -1.81 -14.82 36.71
CA LYS A 503 -1.09 -15.07 35.46
C LYS A 503 -1.74 -16.26 34.74
N PRO A 504 -2.00 -16.19 33.42
CA PRO A 504 -2.33 -17.38 32.65
C PRO A 504 -1.10 -18.30 32.64
N VAL A 505 -1.25 -19.49 33.24
CA VAL A 505 -0.22 -20.53 33.23
C VAL A 505 -0.50 -21.43 32.04
N CYS A 506 0.26 -21.32 30.95
CA CYS A 506 0.41 -22.43 30.01
C CYS A 506 1.18 -23.54 30.72
N ARG A 507 0.49 -24.60 31.14
CA ARG A 507 1.17 -25.78 31.71
C ARG A 507 1.64 -26.68 30.59
N PHE A 508 2.93 -26.62 30.28
CA PHE A 508 3.61 -27.71 29.57
C PHE A 508 3.64 -28.95 30.49
N ALA A 509 3.19 -30.09 29.99
CA ALA A 509 3.20 -31.35 30.73
C ALA A 509 4.65 -31.88 30.85
N GLY A 510 5.37 -31.43 31.88
CA GLY A 510 6.64 -31.98 32.31
C GLY A 510 6.47 -32.81 33.59
N SER A 511 7.03 -34.03 33.56
CA SER A 511 6.94 -35.08 34.56
C SER A 511 7.06 -34.63 36.02
N THR A 512 6.14 -35.16 36.83
CA THR A 512 6.23 -35.27 38.30
C THR A 512 7.58 -35.82 38.75
N GLY A 513 8.31 -35.04 39.55
CA GLY A 513 9.55 -35.46 40.21
C GLY A 513 9.80 -34.59 41.45
N ALA A 514 9.68 -35.20 42.62
CA ALA A 514 9.63 -34.56 43.92
C ALA A 514 10.90 -33.79 44.32
N CYS A 515 10.73 -32.57 44.86
CA CYS A 515 11.40 -32.20 46.10
C CYS A 515 10.63 -31.05 46.78
N GLY A 516 9.85 -31.40 47.80
CA GLY A 516 9.35 -30.40 48.74
C GLY A 516 10.48 -29.96 49.67
N ARG A 517 10.52 -28.67 49.98
CA ARG A 517 10.89 -28.17 51.31
C ARG A 517 10.36 -26.75 51.49
N SER A 518 9.53 -26.63 52.53
CA SER A 518 9.04 -25.38 53.09
C SER A 518 10.16 -24.53 53.67
N ALA A 519 9.99 -23.22 53.65
CA ALA A 519 10.13 -22.41 54.87
C ALA A 519 9.37 -21.09 54.71
N ARG A 520 8.47 -20.86 55.65
CA ARG A 520 7.84 -19.57 55.96
C ARG A 520 8.88 -18.68 56.65
N GLN A 521 9.00 -17.42 56.24
CA GLN A 521 8.65 -16.23 57.03
C GLN A 521 8.57 -15.02 56.13
#